data_AF-A0A101KSX4-F1
#
_entry.id   AF-A0A101KSX4-F1
#
_cell.length_a   1.000
_cell.length_b   1.000
_cell.length_c   1.000
_cell.angle_alpha   90.00
_cell.angle_beta   90.00
_cell.angle_gamma   90.00
#
_symmetry.space_group_name_H-M   'P 1'
#
loop_
_entity.id
_entity.type
_entity.pdbx_description
1 polymer ?
#
loop_
_entity_poly.entity_id
_entity_poly.type
_entity_poly.pdbx_seq_one_letter_code
_entity_poly.pdbx_strand_id
1 'polypeptide(L)'
;MGVISVKAGKNLNPAMIRELRGTVERENAEMGVFICLGEPTFQMEREASTAGFFESSQGRHPRIQIRTIDALLSGKGIDCPLLYTTVTMAEAGRRAEKQSQKRQTAPSAEILRQRNLLLPIIGQGDRGRVRMNSDPLAHVIRKSAMG
;
A
#
# COMPACT_ATOMS: atom_id res chain seq x y z
N MET A 1 20.48 0.48 -15.67
CA MET A 1 21.13 -0.70 -15.03
C MET A 1 22.48 -0.30 -14.45
N GLY A 2 22.92 -0.93 -13.34
CA GLY A 2 24.05 -0.46 -12.51
C GLY A 2 25.32 -1.32 -12.56
N VAL A 3 26.39 -0.82 -11.93
CA VAL A 3 27.71 -1.48 -11.82
C VAL A 3 27.96 -1.92 -10.38
N ILE A 4 28.56 -3.10 -10.18
CA ILE A 4 28.93 -3.61 -8.86
C ILE A 4 30.44 -3.83 -8.78
N SER A 5 31.06 -3.32 -7.72
CA SER A 5 32.47 -3.56 -7.40
C SER A 5 32.57 -4.22 -6.04
N VAL A 6 33.26 -5.35 -5.95
CA VAL A 6 33.41 -6.13 -4.71
C VAL A 6 34.87 -6.11 -4.27
N LYS A 7 35.13 -5.79 -3.00
CA LYS A 7 36.47 -5.80 -2.40
C LYS A 7 36.49 -6.66 -1.15
N ALA A 8 37.32 -7.72 -1.19
CA ALA A 8 37.50 -8.66 -0.07
C ALA A 8 38.65 -8.27 0.88
N GLY A 9 39.53 -7.35 0.48
CA GLY A 9 40.69 -6.97 1.30
C GLY A 9 40.34 -5.95 2.40
N LYS A 10 41.20 -5.89 3.43
CA LYS A 10 41.12 -4.88 4.51
C LYS A 10 41.57 -3.48 4.07
N ASN A 11 42.31 -3.38 2.97
CA ASN A 11 42.86 -2.12 2.48
C ASN A 11 41.82 -1.37 1.65
N LEU A 12 40.83 -0.79 2.33
CA LEU A 12 39.85 0.09 1.70
C LEU A 12 40.39 1.52 1.62
N ASN A 13 40.19 2.18 0.48
CA ASN A 13 40.60 3.56 0.29
C ASN A 13 39.53 4.36 -0.49
N PRO A 14 39.49 5.69 -0.34
CA PRO A 14 38.55 6.54 -1.10
C PRO A 14 38.78 6.53 -2.62
N ALA A 15 39.99 6.20 -3.09
CA ALA A 15 40.29 6.14 -4.52
C ALA A 15 39.48 5.06 -5.24
N MET A 16 39.19 3.93 -4.58
CA MET A 16 38.32 2.88 -5.11
C MET A 16 36.89 3.38 -5.40
N ILE A 17 36.37 4.30 -4.59
CA ILE A 17 35.05 4.90 -4.81
C ILE A 17 35.07 5.85 -6.01
N ARG A 18 36.16 6.61 -6.19
CA ARG A 18 36.36 7.48 -7.36
C ARG A 18 36.47 6.68 -8.64
N GLU A 19 37.20 5.57 -8.60
CA GLU A 19 37.33 4.64 -9.73
C GLU A 19 35.97 4.03 -10.11
N LEU A 20 35.20 3.58 -9.11
CA LEU A 20 33.83 3.10 -9.34
C LEU A 20 32.96 4.20 -9.95
N ARG A 21 33.01 5.43 -9.42
CA ARG A 21 32.25 6.55 -10.00
C ARG A 21 32.63 6.79 -11.46
N GLY A 22 33.93 6.83 -11.77
CA GLY A 22 34.39 6.98 -13.15
C GLY A 22 33.92 5.86 -14.07
N THR A 23 33.81 4.62 -13.56
CA THR A 23 33.24 3.49 -14.30
C THR A 23 31.74 3.69 -14.53
N VAL A 24 30.99 4.10 -13.50
CA VAL A 24 29.55 4.36 -13.62
C VAL A 24 29.27 5.45 -14.67
N GLU A 25 30.05 6.52 -14.67
CA GLU A 25 29.92 7.60 -15.65
C GLU A 25 30.32 7.15 -17.06
N ARG A 26 31.45 6.44 -17.19
CA ARG A 26 31.95 5.95 -18.49
C ARG A 26 30.98 4.97 -19.15
N GLU A 27 30.39 4.07 -18.38
CA GLU A 27 29.46 3.05 -18.89
C GLU A 27 28.01 3.56 -18.97
N ASN A 28 27.75 4.84 -18.69
CA ASN A 28 26.40 5.41 -18.59
C ASN A 28 25.46 4.61 -17.66
N ALA A 29 26.02 4.05 -16.58
CA ALA A 29 25.25 3.33 -15.59
C ALA A 29 24.48 4.30 -14.68
N GLU A 30 23.28 3.89 -14.26
CA GLU A 30 22.43 4.72 -13.38
C GLU A 30 22.97 4.77 -11.95
N MET A 31 23.58 3.68 -11.49
CA MET A 31 24.10 3.54 -10.13
C MET A 31 25.33 2.64 -10.05
N GLY A 32 26.13 2.83 -9.00
CA GLY A 32 27.23 1.96 -8.62
C GLY A 32 27.11 1.46 -7.18
N VAL A 33 27.38 0.18 -6.96
CA VAL A 33 27.39 -0.44 -5.63
C VAL A 33 28.78 -0.97 -5.31
N PHE A 34 29.36 -0.44 -4.24
CA PHE A 34 30.62 -0.90 -3.69
C PHE A 34 30.34 -1.84 -2.51
N ILE A 35 30.73 -3.10 -2.63
CA ILE A 35 30.56 -4.12 -1.59
C ILE A 35 31.90 -4.41 -0.95
N CYS A 36 32.00 -4.31 0.37
CA CYS A 36 33.23 -4.55 1.11
C CYS A 36 33.06 -5.47 2.33
N LEU A 37 34.13 -6.16 2.70
CA LEU A 37 34.18 -6.95 3.93
C LEU A 37 34.39 -6.07 5.18
N GLY A 38 35.24 -5.04 5.08
CA GLY A 38 35.53 -4.12 6.18
C GLY A 38 34.57 -2.94 6.24
N GLU A 39 34.56 -2.25 7.38
CA GLU A 39 33.79 -1.03 7.58
C GLU A 39 34.32 0.09 6.67
N PRO A 40 33.44 0.82 5.95
CA PRO A 40 33.88 1.92 5.12
C PRO A 40 34.38 3.09 5.98
N THR A 41 35.37 3.80 5.46
CA THR A 41 35.86 5.01 6.13
C THR A 41 34.94 6.20 5.84
N PHE A 42 34.91 7.19 6.74
CA PHE A 42 34.17 8.44 6.52
C PHE A 42 34.52 9.13 5.19
N GLN A 43 35.80 9.07 4.78
CA GLN A 43 36.22 9.63 3.50
C GLN A 43 35.61 8.90 2.30
N MET A 44 35.40 7.59 2.39
CA MET A 44 34.71 6.82 1.35
C MET A 44 33.23 7.18 1.29
N GLU A 45 32.55 7.31 2.42
CA GLU A 45 31.14 7.72 2.48
C GLU A 45 30.94 9.13 1.92
N ARG A 46 31.84 10.05 2.24
CA ARG A 46 31.84 11.39 1.66
C ARG A 46 32.00 11.35 0.15
N GLU A 47 32.94 10.53 -0.35
CA GLU A 47 33.17 10.38 -1.79
C GLU A 47 32.00 9.73 -2.53
N ALA A 48 31.29 8.80 -1.89
CA ALA A 48 30.06 8.24 -2.44
C ALA A 48 28.95 9.31 -2.50
N SER A 49 28.84 10.12 -1.45
CA SER A 49 27.83 11.18 -1.35
C SER A 49 28.02 12.28 -2.39
N THR A 50 29.26 12.59 -2.77
CA THR A 50 29.54 13.60 -3.82
C THR A 50 29.11 13.15 -5.21
N ALA A 51 28.91 11.85 -5.44
CA ALA A 51 28.35 11.35 -6.70
C ALA A 51 26.87 11.73 -6.89
N GLY A 52 26.20 12.23 -5.84
CA GLY A 52 24.82 12.67 -5.90
C GLY A 52 23.84 11.51 -6.01
N PHE A 53 22.75 11.76 -6.72
CA PHE A 53 21.61 10.86 -6.79
C PHE A 53 21.15 10.72 -8.24
N PHE A 54 20.49 9.62 -8.54
CA PHE A 54 19.71 9.47 -9.76
C PHE A 54 18.23 9.39 -9.44
N GLU A 55 17.39 9.79 -10.39
CA GLU A 55 15.94 9.76 -10.25
C GLU A 55 15.37 8.55 -10.98
N SER A 56 14.41 7.90 -10.33
CA SER A 56 13.61 6.83 -10.91
C SER A 56 12.13 7.15 -10.74
N SER A 57 11.27 6.38 -11.41
CA SER A 57 9.81 6.48 -11.24
C SER A 57 9.34 6.21 -9.80
N GLN A 58 10.17 5.57 -8.97
CA GLN A 58 9.86 5.19 -7.59
C GLN A 58 10.50 6.11 -6.55
N GLY A 59 11.37 7.03 -6.98
CA GLY A 59 12.02 7.99 -6.10
C GLY A 59 13.46 8.28 -6.47
N ARG A 60 14.14 8.96 -5.55
CA ARG A 60 15.53 9.39 -5.68
C ARG A 60 16.43 8.42 -4.93
N HIS A 61 17.46 7.91 -5.60
CA HIS A 61 18.36 6.90 -5.06
C HIS A 61 19.81 7.38 -5.13
N PRO A 62 20.68 7.05 -4.15
CA PRO A 62 22.09 7.42 -4.20
C PRO A 62 22.77 6.82 -5.43
N ARG A 63 23.51 7.66 -6.15
CA ARG A 63 24.20 7.23 -7.38
C ARG A 63 25.33 6.25 -7.08
N ILE A 64 26.01 6.43 -5.94
CA ILE A 64 27.00 5.48 -5.43
C ILE A 64 26.60 5.05 -4.02
N GLN A 65 26.59 3.74 -3.79
CA GLN A 65 26.28 3.15 -2.50
C GLN A 65 27.44 2.28 -2.01
N ILE A 66 27.71 2.34 -0.72
CA ILE A 66 28.67 1.46 -0.07
C ILE A 66 27.88 0.50 0.83
N ARG A 67 28.16 -0.81 0.73
CA ARG A 67 27.51 -1.85 1.50
C ARG A 67 28.55 -2.81 2.07
N THR A 68 28.48 -3.05 3.38
CA THR A 68 29.24 -4.14 3.97
C THR A 68 28.51 -5.46 3.71
N ILE A 69 29.27 -6.55 3.63
CA ILE A 69 28.68 -7.89 3.50
C ILE A 69 27.78 -8.21 4.70
N ASP A 70 28.17 -7.79 5.90
CA ASP A 70 27.35 -7.94 7.11
C ASP A 70 26.01 -7.19 7.00
N ALA A 71 26.01 -5.96 6.48
CA ALA A 71 24.79 -5.20 6.21
C ALA A 71 23.88 -5.92 5.20
N LEU A 72 24.45 -6.45 4.12
CA LEU A 72 23.67 -7.16 3.10
C LEU A 72 23.05 -8.44 3.66
N LEU A 73 23.81 -9.23 4.43
CA LEU A 73 23.34 -10.47 5.04
C LEU A 73 22.31 -10.24 6.15
N SER A 74 22.37 -9.09 6.83
CA SER A 74 21.35 -8.66 7.81
C SER A 74 20.08 -8.07 7.16
N GLY A 75 19.98 -8.08 5.83
CA GLY A 75 18.80 -7.64 5.10
C GLY A 75 18.78 -6.15 4.74
N LYS A 76 19.86 -5.40 5.03
CA LYS A 76 20.04 -4.04 4.50
C LYS A 76 20.55 -4.14 3.06
N GLY A 77 19.61 -4.40 2.15
CA GLY A 77 19.87 -4.54 0.72
C GLY A 77 20.36 -3.26 0.03
N ILE A 78 20.47 -3.35 -1.30
CA ILE A 78 20.82 -2.22 -2.16
C ILE A 78 19.58 -1.35 -2.34
N ASP A 79 19.74 -0.03 -2.25
CA ASP A 79 18.67 0.93 -2.53
C ASP A 79 18.57 1.11 -4.05
N CYS A 80 17.61 0.44 -4.67
CA CYS A 80 17.35 0.57 -6.08
C CYS A 80 15.85 0.56 -6.35
N PRO A 81 15.41 1.09 -7.51
CA PRO A 81 14.02 0.97 -7.92
C PRO A 81 13.62 -0.50 -7.91
N LEU A 82 12.47 -0.81 -7.30
CA LEU A 82 11.93 -2.15 -7.23
C LEU A 82 11.81 -2.71 -8.65
N LEU A 83 12.64 -3.71 -8.94
CA LEU A 83 12.39 -4.62 -10.03
C LEU A 83 11.28 -5.55 -9.54
N TYR A 84 10.08 -5.35 -10.08
CA TYR A 84 8.97 -6.23 -9.77
C TYR A 84 9.24 -7.61 -10.38
N THR A 85 9.79 -8.51 -9.57
CA THR A 85 9.72 -9.95 -9.82
C THR A 85 8.37 -10.46 -9.31
N THR A 86 7.82 -11.49 -9.92
CA THR A 86 6.52 -12.10 -9.53
C THR A 86 6.45 -12.43 -8.03
N VAL A 87 7.57 -12.88 -7.45
CA VAL A 87 7.70 -13.20 -6.02
C VAL A 87 7.63 -11.95 -5.13
N THR A 88 8.26 -10.83 -5.54
CA THR A 88 8.27 -9.60 -4.75
C THR A 88 6.92 -8.87 -4.81
N MET A 89 6.18 -8.99 -5.92
CA MET A 89 4.78 -8.51 -6.01
C MET A 89 3.86 -9.22 -5.00
N ALA A 90 3.97 -10.55 -4.87
CA ALA A 90 3.16 -11.32 -3.94
C ALA A 90 3.46 -10.99 -2.47
N GLU A 91 4.71 -10.66 -2.14
CA GLU A 91 5.10 -10.21 -0.81
C GLU A 91 4.68 -8.77 -0.52
N ALA A 92 4.79 -7.88 -1.49
CA ALA A 92 4.32 -6.50 -1.38
C ALA A 92 2.80 -6.45 -1.16
N GLY A 93 2.03 -7.25 -1.91
CA GLY A 93 0.58 -7.40 -1.70
C GLY A 93 0.24 -7.88 -0.29
N ARG A 94 0.91 -8.93 0.19
CA ARG A 94 0.72 -9.45 1.56
C ARG A 94 1.07 -8.42 2.65
N ARG A 95 2.07 -7.57 2.43
CA ARG A 95 2.45 -6.50 3.38
C ARG A 95 1.44 -5.35 3.38
N ALA A 96 0.93 -4.96 2.21
CA ALA A 96 -0.13 -3.96 2.08
C ALA A 96 -1.44 -4.41 2.75
N GLU A 97 -1.82 -5.68 2.59
CA GLU A 97 -2.99 -6.27 3.27
C GLU A 97 -2.84 -6.24 4.80
N LYS A 98 -1.68 -6.62 5.32
CA LYS A 98 -1.39 -6.57 6.78
C LYS A 98 -1.42 -5.14 7.32
N GLN A 99 -0.96 -4.15 6.55
CA GLN A 99 -0.97 -2.75 6.94
C GLN A 99 -2.38 -2.13 6.89
N SER A 100 -3.22 -2.58 5.94
CA SER A 100 -4.65 -2.23 5.89
C SER A 100 -5.41 -2.81 7.08
N GLN A 101 -5.16 -4.07 7.44
CA GLN A 101 -5.77 -4.70 8.62
C GLN A 101 -5.35 -4.03 9.94
N LYS A 102 -4.09 -3.58 10.05
CA LYS A 102 -3.61 -2.87 11.26
C LYS A 102 -4.18 -1.45 11.39
N ARG A 103 -4.68 -0.85 10.31
CA ARG A 103 -5.40 0.44 10.34
C ARG A 103 -6.91 0.28 10.63
N GLN A 104 -7.45 -0.93 10.58
CA GLN A 104 -8.88 -1.21 10.78
C GLN A 104 -9.26 -1.66 12.21
N THR A 105 -8.31 -1.73 13.15
CA THR A 105 -8.61 -1.95 14.58
C THR A 105 -8.70 -0.59 15.29
N ALA A 106 -9.83 -0.09 15.80
CA ALA A 106 -11.20 -0.58 15.84
C ALA A 106 -12.12 0.64 15.66
N PRO A 107 -13.24 0.55 14.93
CA PRO A 107 -14.25 1.60 14.98
C PRO A 107 -14.80 1.65 16.42
N SER A 108 -14.64 2.80 17.08
CA SER A 108 -15.15 3.07 18.43
C SER A 108 -16.58 2.58 18.56
N ALA A 109 -16.94 2.07 19.75
CA ALA A 109 -18.26 1.52 20.09
C ALA A 109 -19.45 2.44 19.71
N GLU A 110 -19.17 3.71 19.42
CA GLU A 110 -20.06 4.73 18.85
C GLU A 110 -20.63 4.37 17.46
N ILE A 111 -19.83 3.81 16.55
CA ILE A 111 -20.27 3.46 15.18
C ILE A 111 -21.26 2.28 15.20
N LEU A 112 -21.13 1.39 16.19
CA LEU A 112 -22.06 0.27 16.42
C LEU A 112 -23.40 0.74 17.00
N ARG A 113 -23.43 1.85 17.76
CA ARG A 113 -24.67 2.44 18.28
C ARG A 113 -25.49 3.13 17.19
N GLN A 114 -24.82 3.67 16.17
CA GLN A 114 -25.46 4.41 15.08
C GLN A 114 -26.31 3.52 14.15
N ARG A 115 -26.11 2.19 14.17
CA ARG A 115 -26.95 1.23 13.43
C ARG A 115 -28.23 0.83 14.18
N ASN A 116 -28.42 1.25 15.43
CA ASN A 116 -29.56 0.84 16.26
C ASN A 116 -30.81 1.75 16.11
N LEU A 117 -30.86 2.63 15.11
CA LEU A 117 -31.98 3.57 14.91
C LEU A 117 -32.62 3.57 13.52
N LEU A 118 -32.32 2.59 12.68
CA LEU A 118 -33.05 2.41 11.42
C LEU A 118 -33.47 0.96 11.29
N LEU A 119 -34.68 0.68 11.77
CA LEU A 119 -35.77 0.08 11.01
C LEU A 119 -37.03 0.04 11.90
N PRO A 120 -38.05 0.90 11.66
CA PRO A 120 -39.37 0.62 12.17
C PRO A 120 -39.90 -0.61 11.42
N ILE A 121 -40.05 -1.73 12.11
CA ILE A 121 -40.92 -2.81 11.64
C ILE A 121 -42.34 -2.26 11.75
N ILE A 122 -42.91 -1.77 10.65
CA ILE A 122 -44.35 -1.53 10.54
C ILE A 122 -44.99 -2.87 10.21
N GLY A 123 -45.40 -3.58 11.25
CA GLY A 123 -46.28 -4.74 11.15
C GLY A 123 -47.72 -4.30 10.87
N GLN A 124 -48.38 -5.09 10.01
CA GLN A 124 -49.84 -5.24 9.87
C GLN A 124 -50.67 -4.06 9.33
N GLY A 125 -50.98 -4.18 8.03
CA GLY A 125 -52.36 -4.36 7.55
C GLY A 125 -53.36 -3.23 7.73
N ASP A 126 -53.65 -2.50 6.64
CA ASP A 126 -55.03 -2.32 6.15
C ASP A 126 -54.99 -1.75 4.71
N ARG A 127 -55.77 -2.34 3.79
CA ARG A 127 -55.99 -1.83 2.43
C ARG A 127 -57.28 -1.01 2.44
N GLY A 128 -57.15 0.29 2.74
CA GLY A 128 -58.25 1.24 2.67
C GLY A 128 -58.67 1.54 1.23
N ARG A 129 -59.71 0.84 0.74
CA ARG A 129 -60.52 1.24 -0.41
C ARG A 129 -61.62 2.19 0.10
N VAL A 130 -61.48 3.49 -0.15
CA VAL A 130 -62.45 4.52 0.25
C VAL A 130 -63.69 4.46 -0.65
N ARG A 131 -64.90 4.35 -0.05
CA ARG A 131 -66.18 4.99 -0.46
C ARG A 131 -67.02 5.20 0.80
N MET A 132 -67.11 6.42 1.32
CA MET A 132 -68.10 7.49 1.06
C MET A 132 -69.45 7.32 1.78
N ASN A 133 -69.70 8.30 2.65
CA ASN A 133 -70.94 8.92 3.14
C ASN A 133 -72.24 8.10 3.30
N SER A 134 -72.76 8.28 4.51
CA SER A 134 -74.14 8.29 5.00
C SER A 134 -75.30 8.37 3.99
N ASP A 135 -76.29 7.52 4.29
CA ASP A 135 -77.72 7.83 4.37
C ASP A 135 -78.64 7.55 3.17
N PRO A 136 -79.93 7.25 3.46
CA PRO A 136 -80.60 6.03 3.04
C PRO A 136 -81.71 6.29 2.02
N LEU A 137 -82.11 5.25 1.26
CA LEU A 137 -83.47 4.97 0.74
C LEU A 137 -83.38 4.05 -0.51
N ALA A 138 -83.64 2.75 -0.32
CA ALA A 138 -84.17 1.78 -1.30
C ALA A 138 -84.03 0.36 -0.68
N HIS A 139 -84.87 -0.03 0.28
CA HIS A 139 -86.19 -0.61 0.02
C HIS A 139 -86.15 -1.97 -0.68
N VAL A 140 -85.77 -3.07 0.01
CA VAL A 140 -86.35 -4.40 -0.23
C VAL A 140 -86.39 -5.22 1.06
N ILE A 141 -87.47 -5.04 1.81
CA ILE A 141 -88.06 -6.00 2.75
C ILE A 141 -89.54 -5.93 2.34
N ARG A 142 -90.20 -6.93 1.73
CA ARG A 142 -90.44 -8.31 2.20
C ARG A 142 -91.35 -9.04 1.18
N LYS A 143 -91.31 -10.38 1.22
CA LYS A 143 -92.37 -11.36 0.86
C LYS A 143 -92.62 -11.60 -0.65
N SER A 144 -92.57 -12.82 -1.18
CA SER A 144 -93.28 -14.08 -0.86
C SER A 144 -94.78 -14.04 -1.22
N ALA A 145 -95.08 -14.87 -2.24
CA ALA A 145 -96.32 -15.62 -2.54
C ALA A 145 -97.55 -14.95 -3.19
N MET A 146 -97.81 -15.44 -4.43
CA MET A 146 -99.08 -15.86 -5.08
C MET A 146 -100.40 -15.10 -4.86
N GLY A 147 -101.11 -14.89 -5.98
CA GLY A 147 -102.53 -14.55 -6.04
C GLY A 147 -102.89 -13.80 -7.30
#